data_AF-A0A7G9LRJ8-F1
#
_entry.id   AF-A0A7G9LRJ8-F1
#
_cell.length_a   1.000
_cell.length_b   1.000
_cell.length_c   1.000
_cell.angle_alpha   90.00
_cell.angle_beta   90.00
_cell.angle_gamma   90.00
#
_symmetry.space_group_name_H-M   'P 1'
#
loop_
_entity.id
_entity.type
_entity.pdbx_description
1 polymer ?
#
loop_
_entity_poly.entity_id
_entity_poly.type
_entity_poly.pdbx_seq_one_letter_code
_entity_poly.pdbx_strand_id
1 'polypeptide(L)'
;MFDEYYKACEILKSKPILLFNEADAIISKRLDVNDAVGQMNNTMQNILLEELENFDGIFMATTNLIDNMDDAFSRRFLNKIKFDRPTAKTREFIWKSKLPELEDKIYEKLSKYDLSGGQIENVTRKYLINKILNQKEFDFDEILEYIKEEIEFKNNDENILKVGFLK
;
A
#
# COMPACT_ATOMS: atom_id res chain seq x y z
N MET A 1 -14.14 5.60 17.21
CA MET A 1 -14.02 4.86 15.95
C MET A 1 -15.00 3.68 15.90
N PHE A 2 -14.89 2.67 16.77
CA PHE A 2 -15.86 1.56 16.81
C PHE A 2 -17.29 2.06 17.12
N ASP A 3 -17.46 3.04 18.02
CA ASP A 3 -18.76 3.69 18.24
C ASP A 3 -19.36 4.34 16.99
N GLU A 4 -18.51 4.92 16.13
CA GLU A 4 -18.96 5.52 14.87
C GLU A 4 -19.34 4.44 13.87
N TYR A 5 -18.62 3.31 13.86
CA TYR A 5 -18.99 2.13 13.08
C TYR A 5 -20.36 1.60 13.52
N TYR A 6 -20.60 1.41 14.82
CA TYR A 6 -21.87 0.91 15.32
C TYR A 6 -23.03 1.87 15.01
N LYS A 7 -22.83 3.19 15.18
CA LYS A 7 -23.80 4.20 14.74
C LYS A 7 -24.06 4.15 13.24
N ALA A 8 -23.02 3.96 12.43
CA ALA A 8 -23.17 3.82 10.99
C ALA A 8 -23.97 2.54 10.61
N CYS A 9 -23.76 1.43 11.32
CA CYS A 9 -24.54 0.20 11.16
C CYS A 9 -26.04 0.39 11.46
N GLU A 10 -26.39 1.26 12.42
CA GLU A 10 -27.79 1.55 12.75
C GLU A 10 -28.49 2.40 11.67
N ILE A 11 -27.74 3.27 10.99
CA ILE A 11 -28.27 4.23 10.01
C ILE A 11 -28.27 3.65 8.59
N LEU A 12 -27.27 2.84 8.24
CA LEU A 12 -27.07 2.32 6.90
C LEU A 12 -27.89 1.05 6.66
N LYS A 13 -28.48 0.93 5.46
CA LYS A 13 -29.21 -0.27 5.03
C LYS A 13 -28.31 -1.52 4.88
N SER A 14 -27.02 -1.31 4.69
CA SER A 14 -26.00 -2.34 4.53
C SER A 14 -24.91 -2.15 5.58
N LYS A 15 -24.44 -3.24 6.20
CA LYS A 15 -23.33 -3.18 7.15
C LYS A 15 -22.07 -2.62 6.46
N PRO A 16 -21.48 -1.51 6.94
CA PRO A 16 -20.23 -0.99 6.41
C PRO A 16 -19.04 -1.93 6.68
N ILE A 17 -17.96 -1.74 5.92
CA ILE A 17 -16.67 -2.41 6.14
C ILE A 17 -15.78 -1.45 6.92
N LEU A 18 -15.20 -1.91 8.02
CA LEU A 18 -14.18 -1.16 8.75
C LEU A 18 -12.82 -1.44 8.12
N LEU A 19 -12.24 -0.42 7.48
CA LEU A 19 -10.93 -0.51 6.83
C LEU A 19 -9.89 0.28 7.63
N PHE A 20 -8.81 -0.38 8.03
CA PHE A 20 -7.61 0.27 8.56
C PHE A 20 -6.54 0.26 7.48
N ASN A 21 -6.20 1.44 6.97
CA ASN A 21 -5.09 1.58 6.05
C ASN A 21 -3.79 1.78 6.83
N GLU A 22 -2.70 1.15 6.40
CA GLU A 22 -1.36 1.28 7.02
C GLU A 22 -1.41 1.04 8.53
N ALA A 23 -2.00 -0.08 8.91
CA ALA A 23 -2.23 -0.43 10.31
C ALA A 23 -0.96 -0.90 11.03
N ASP A 24 0.22 -0.72 10.44
CA ASP A 24 1.49 -1.16 10.99
C ASP A 24 1.78 -0.51 12.35
N ALA A 25 1.51 0.79 12.52
CA ALA A 25 1.70 1.48 13.79
C ALA A 25 0.88 0.88 14.96
N ILE A 26 -0.25 0.24 14.65
CA ILE A 26 -1.19 -0.30 15.65
C ILE A 26 -0.99 -1.82 15.80
N ILE A 27 -0.74 -2.55 14.71
CA ILE A 27 -0.70 -4.02 14.71
C ILE A 27 0.76 -4.55 14.83
N SER A 28 1.77 -3.67 14.81
CA SER A 28 3.16 -4.06 15.02
C SER A 28 3.42 -4.61 16.43
N LYS A 29 4.47 -5.42 16.55
CA LYS A 29 4.99 -5.99 17.80
C LYS A 29 5.13 -4.89 18.86
N ARG A 30 4.82 -5.29 20.09
CA ARG A 30 4.99 -4.48 21.29
C ARG A 30 6.41 -3.93 21.34
N LEU A 31 6.53 -2.62 21.57
CA LEU A 31 7.81 -1.99 21.81
C LEU A 31 8.31 -2.42 23.20
N ASP A 32 9.59 -2.80 23.30
CA ASP A 32 10.23 -3.13 24.58
C ASP A 32 10.40 -1.83 25.39
N VAL A 33 9.82 -1.77 26.59
CA VAL A 33 9.45 -0.49 27.19
C VAL A 33 10.45 -0.01 28.26
N ASN A 34 11.00 1.19 28.06
CA ASN A 34 11.53 2.07 29.11
C ASN A 34 10.86 3.47 29.12
N ASP A 35 9.92 3.77 28.22
CA ASP A 35 9.37 5.12 28.01
C ASP A 35 7.82 5.12 27.93
N ALA A 36 7.19 6.24 28.32
CA ALA A 36 5.74 6.38 28.47
C ALA A 36 4.97 6.16 27.16
N VAL A 37 5.58 6.48 26.02
CA VAL A 37 5.01 6.28 24.67
C VAL A 37 4.77 4.80 24.38
N GLY A 38 5.71 3.92 24.77
CA GLY A 38 5.58 2.47 24.57
C GLY A 38 4.42 1.88 25.38
N GLN A 39 4.21 2.36 26.61
CA GLN A 39 3.07 1.93 27.43
C GLN A 39 1.73 2.35 26.81
N MET A 40 1.66 3.58 26.30
CA MET A 40 0.46 4.10 25.64
C MET A 40 0.10 3.27 24.40
N ASN A 41 1.09 2.94 23.56
CA ASN A 41 0.87 2.11 22.38
C ASN A 41 0.39 0.70 22.75
N ASN A 42 1.04 0.05 23.72
CA ASN A 42 0.62 -1.28 24.17
C ASN A 42 -0.80 -1.27 24.76
N THR A 43 -1.20 -0.18 25.41
CA THR A 43 -2.56 -0.02 25.95
C THR A 43 -3.59 0.11 24.83
N MET A 44 -3.32 0.96 23.82
CA MET A 44 -4.17 1.08 22.64
C MET A 44 -4.31 -0.25 21.88
N GLN A 45 -3.22 -1.01 21.76
CA GLN A 45 -3.24 -2.34 21.15
C GLN A 45 -4.18 -3.30 21.88
N ASN A 46 -4.12 -3.34 23.22
CA ASN A 46 -5.00 -4.20 24.01
C ASN A 46 -6.47 -3.80 23.88
N ILE A 47 -6.78 -2.50 23.90
CA ILE A 47 -8.14 -2.00 23.70
C ILE A 47 -8.65 -2.42 22.32
N LEU A 48 -7.84 -2.21 21.28
CA LEU A 48 -8.24 -2.56 19.92
C LEU A 48 -8.40 -4.06 19.72
N LEU A 49 -7.56 -4.86 20.40
CA LEU A 49 -7.76 -6.29 20.48
C LEU A 49 -9.14 -6.61 21.09
N GLU A 50 -9.47 -6.10 22.27
CA GLU A 50 -10.76 -6.37 22.92
C GLU A 50 -11.95 -5.99 22.04
N GLU A 51 -11.89 -4.83 21.38
CA GLU A 51 -12.91 -4.38 20.43
C GLU A 51 -13.06 -5.34 19.24
N LEU A 52 -11.96 -5.85 18.69
CA LEU A 52 -11.99 -6.81 17.58
C LEU A 52 -12.57 -8.17 17.97
N GLU A 53 -12.56 -8.57 19.25
CA GLU A 53 -13.23 -9.81 19.68
C GLU A 53 -14.75 -9.67 19.66
N ASN A 54 -15.26 -8.50 20.01
CA ASN A 54 -16.69 -8.21 20.06
C ASN A 54 -17.23 -7.59 18.75
N PHE A 55 -16.36 -7.36 17.77
CA PHE A 55 -16.70 -6.69 16.52
C PHE A 55 -17.61 -7.56 15.62
N ASP A 56 -18.86 -7.14 15.44
CA ASP A 56 -19.80 -7.76 14.51
C ASP A 56 -19.85 -7.03 13.16
N GLY A 57 -18.93 -7.38 12.27
CA GLY A 57 -18.81 -6.76 10.95
C GLY A 57 -17.70 -7.34 10.08
N ILE A 58 -17.44 -6.68 8.94
CA ILE A 58 -16.27 -6.98 8.11
C ILE A 58 -15.17 -5.99 8.47
N PHE A 59 -14.07 -6.52 8.98
CA PHE A 59 -12.86 -5.77 9.27
C PHE A 59 -11.78 -6.11 8.24
N MET A 60 -11.14 -5.07 7.70
CA MET A 60 -10.02 -5.20 6.77
C MET A 60 -8.88 -4.30 7.25
N ALA A 61 -7.65 -4.81 7.21
CA ALA A 61 -6.47 -4.02 7.52
C ALA A 61 -5.44 -4.20 6.40
N THR A 62 -4.74 -3.12 6.05
CA THR A 62 -3.57 -3.16 5.17
C THR A 62 -2.31 -2.92 6.00
N THR A 63 -1.23 -3.64 5.71
CA THR A 63 0.06 -3.47 6.39
C THR A 63 1.19 -3.77 5.42
N ASN A 64 2.25 -2.97 5.50
CA ASN A 64 3.50 -3.22 4.79
C ASN A 64 4.47 -4.10 5.60
N LEU A 65 4.23 -4.24 6.92
CA LEU A 65 5.14 -4.89 7.87
C LEU A 65 4.53 -6.18 8.45
N ILE A 66 4.35 -7.20 7.59
CA ILE A 66 3.72 -8.46 8.01
C ILE A 66 4.57 -9.24 9.04
N ASP A 67 5.90 -9.16 8.94
CA ASP A 67 6.84 -9.87 9.83
C ASP A 67 6.90 -9.27 11.24
N ASN A 68 6.49 -8.01 11.36
CA ASN A 68 6.40 -7.31 12.63
C ASN A 68 4.99 -7.34 13.21
N MET A 69 4.05 -8.08 12.65
CA MET A 69 2.70 -8.18 13.21
C MET A 69 2.71 -8.95 14.55
N ASP A 70 1.96 -8.47 15.54
CA ASP A 70 1.79 -9.16 16.84
C ASP A 70 0.96 -10.47 16.67
N ASP A 71 1.36 -11.52 17.39
CA ASP A 71 0.75 -12.85 17.28
C ASP A 71 -0.73 -12.87 17.68
N ALA A 72 -1.15 -12.05 18.65
CA ALA A 72 -2.54 -11.98 19.10
C ALA A 72 -3.44 -11.43 17.99
N PHE A 73 -2.97 -10.40 17.29
CA PHE A 73 -3.64 -9.86 16.11
C PHE A 73 -3.68 -10.89 14.99
N SER A 74 -2.54 -11.52 14.70
CA SER A 74 -2.41 -12.55 13.67
C SER A 74 -3.45 -13.67 13.81
N ARG A 75 -3.77 -14.09 15.04
CA ARG A 75 -4.75 -15.17 15.30
C ARG A 75 -6.21 -14.77 15.07
N ARG A 76 -6.52 -13.47 15.07
CA ARG A 76 -7.90 -12.96 14.90
C ARG A 76 -8.26 -12.62 13.46
N PHE A 77 -7.26 -12.52 12.58
CA PHE A 77 -7.50 -12.41 11.14
C PHE A 77 -7.87 -13.77 10.55
N LEU A 78 -9.10 -13.87 10.04
CA LEU A 78 -9.59 -15.07 9.34
C LEU A 78 -8.85 -15.31 8.01
N ASN A 79 -8.58 -14.23 7.26
CA ASN A 79 -7.91 -14.30 5.96
C ASN A 79 -6.68 -13.40 5.97
N LYS A 80 -5.55 -13.95 5.51
CA LYS A 80 -4.29 -13.22 5.34
C LYS A 80 -3.89 -13.30 3.88
N ILE A 81 -4.10 -12.21 3.15
CA ILE A 81 -3.80 -12.13 1.72
C ILE A 81 -2.47 -11.42 1.56
N LYS A 82 -1.47 -12.16 1.07
CA LYS A 82 -0.17 -11.59 0.74
C LYS A 82 -0.20 -11.03 -0.69
N PHE A 83 0.22 -9.79 -0.86
CA PHE A 83 0.45 -9.18 -2.16
C PHE A 83 1.93 -9.23 -2.49
N ASP A 84 2.31 -10.12 -3.39
CA ASP A 84 3.68 -10.18 -3.93
C ASP A 84 3.85 -9.17 -5.07
N ARG A 85 5.10 -8.96 -5.50
CA ARG A 85 5.40 -8.12 -6.66
C ARG A 85 4.64 -8.62 -7.89
N PRO A 86 4.07 -7.71 -8.70
CA PRO A 86 3.30 -8.11 -9.87
C PRO A 86 4.19 -8.83 -10.87
N THR A 87 3.73 -9.96 -11.40
CA THR A 87 4.41 -10.68 -12.48
C THR A 87 4.45 -9.83 -13.75
N ALA A 88 5.31 -10.17 -14.72
CA ALA A 88 5.33 -9.47 -16.01
C ALA A 88 3.93 -9.42 -16.66
N LYS A 89 3.18 -10.53 -16.65
CA LYS A 89 1.79 -10.55 -17.13
C LYS A 89 0.89 -9.60 -16.36
N THR A 90 1.00 -9.57 -15.03
CA THR A 90 0.23 -8.64 -14.19
C THR A 90 0.58 -7.19 -14.50
N ARG A 91 1.86 -6.87 -14.70
CA ARG A 91 2.31 -5.52 -15.08
C ARG A 91 1.76 -5.11 -16.44
N GLU A 92 1.73 -6.02 -17.41
CA GLU A 92 1.09 -5.79 -18.71
C GLU A 92 -0.38 -5.40 -18.56
N PHE A 93 -1.14 -6.12 -17.73
CA PHE A 93 -2.53 -5.77 -17.42
C PHE A 93 -2.67 -4.41 -16.73
N ILE A 94 -1.79 -4.09 -15.78
CA ILE A 94 -1.78 -2.79 -15.09
C ILE A 94 -1.52 -1.68 -16.11
N TRP A 95 -0.52 -1.83 -16.97
CA TRP A 95 -0.20 -0.87 -18.04
C TRP A 95 -1.37 -0.68 -19.00
N LYS A 96 -2.00 -1.78 -19.45
CA LYS A 96 -3.17 -1.73 -20.33
C LYS A 96 -4.36 -1.04 -19.69
N SER A 97 -4.57 -1.23 -18.38
CA SER A 97 -5.62 -0.54 -17.62
C SER A 97 -5.33 0.95 -17.44
N LYS A 98 -4.06 1.35 -17.33
CA LYS A 98 -3.64 2.72 -17.02
C LYS A 98 -3.45 3.58 -18.27
N LEU A 99 -2.96 2.99 -19.35
CA LEU A 99 -2.75 3.60 -20.66
C LEU A 99 -3.40 2.74 -21.75
N PRO A 100 -4.73 2.79 -21.92
CA PRO A 100 -5.45 1.89 -22.84
C PRO A 100 -5.23 2.18 -24.32
N GLU A 101 -4.59 3.31 -24.66
CA GLU A 101 -4.40 3.78 -26.04
C GLU A 101 -3.17 3.19 -26.75
N LEU A 102 -2.38 2.33 -26.07
CA LEU A 102 -1.12 1.82 -26.60
C LEU A 102 -1.29 0.49 -27.35
N GLU A 103 -0.33 0.18 -28.22
CA GLU A 103 -0.26 -1.11 -28.91
C GLU A 103 0.16 -2.24 -27.96
N ASP A 104 -0.35 -3.46 -28.18
CA ASP A 104 -0.03 -4.62 -27.33
C ASP A 104 1.48 -4.91 -27.23
N LYS A 105 2.24 -4.67 -28.31
CA LYS A 105 3.71 -4.81 -28.33
C LYS A 105 4.42 -3.86 -27.36
N ILE A 106 3.81 -2.70 -27.07
CA ILE A 106 4.37 -1.71 -26.15
C ILE A 106 4.17 -2.21 -24.71
N TYR A 107 3.00 -2.74 -24.38
CA TYR A 107 2.76 -3.34 -23.05
C TYR A 107 3.72 -4.50 -22.76
N GLU A 108 4.00 -5.35 -23.75
CA GLU A 108 4.99 -6.44 -23.61
C GLU A 108 6.42 -5.90 -23.35
N LYS A 109 6.79 -4.77 -23.95
CA LYS A 109 8.09 -4.13 -23.67
C LYS A 109 8.11 -3.51 -22.26
N LEU A 110 7.05 -2.82 -21.86
CA LEU A 110 6.95 -2.16 -20.56
C LEU A 110 6.88 -3.17 -19.40
N SER A 111 6.31 -4.35 -19.61
CA SER A 111 6.19 -5.38 -18.58
C SER A 111 7.51 -6.05 -18.20
N LYS A 112 8.56 -5.90 -19.03
CA LYS A 112 9.92 -6.40 -18.76
C LYS A 112 10.59 -5.67 -17.60
N TYR A 113 10.19 -4.43 -17.31
CA TYR A 113 10.72 -3.66 -16.19
C TYR A 113 10.07 -4.09 -14.87
N ASP A 114 10.88 -4.34 -13.84
CA ASP A 114 10.41 -4.81 -12.53
C ASP A 114 9.86 -3.65 -11.68
N LEU A 115 8.65 -3.21 -12.03
CA LEU A 115 7.95 -2.12 -11.38
C LEU A 115 6.80 -2.62 -10.49
N SER A 116 6.61 -1.98 -9.35
CA SER A 116 5.39 -2.14 -8.54
C SER A 116 4.19 -1.47 -9.22
N GLY A 117 2.97 -1.83 -8.81
CA GLY A 117 1.76 -1.15 -9.30
C GLY A 117 1.77 0.37 -9.02
N GLY A 118 2.31 0.78 -7.86
CA GLY A 118 2.48 2.20 -7.52
C GLY A 118 3.49 2.92 -8.41
N GLN A 119 4.61 2.27 -8.74
CA GLN A 119 5.59 2.84 -9.68
C GLN A 119 5.01 2.97 -11.09
N ILE A 120 4.28 1.96 -11.58
CA ILE A 120 3.57 2.04 -12.86
C ILE A 120 2.58 3.21 -12.86
N GLU A 121 1.86 3.43 -11.74
CA GLU A 121 0.96 4.57 -11.60
C GLU A 121 1.71 5.91 -11.63
N ASN A 122 2.84 6.03 -10.94
CA ASN A 122 3.66 7.24 -10.97
C ASN A 122 4.16 7.56 -12.38
N VAL A 123 4.73 6.58 -13.09
CA VAL A 123 5.19 6.75 -14.47
C VAL A 123 4.03 7.16 -15.37
N THR A 124 2.89 6.46 -15.26
CA THR A 124 1.68 6.80 -16.04
C THR A 124 1.26 8.24 -15.79
N ARG A 125 1.24 8.67 -14.52
CA ARG A 125 0.80 10.01 -14.13
C ARG A 125 1.75 11.08 -14.66
N LYS A 126 3.07 10.89 -14.53
CA LYS A 126 4.10 11.77 -15.10
C LYS A 126 3.90 11.93 -16.61
N TYR A 127 3.76 10.81 -17.32
CA TYR A 127 3.52 10.79 -18.77
C TYR A 127 2.23 11.52 -19.16
N LEU A 128 1.10 11.23 -18.50
CA LEU A 128 -0.18 11.89 -18.80
C LEU A 128 -0.13 13.40 -18.57
N ILE A 129 0.48 13.85 -17.47
CA ILE A 129 0.67 15.28 -17.18
C ILE A 129 1.48 15.94 -18.30
N ASN A 130 2.59 15.32 -18.71
CA ASN A 130 3.45 15.86 -19.76
C ASN A 130 2.74 15.89 -21.13
N LYS A 131 2.01 14.83 -21.48
CA LYS A 131 1.18 14.73 -22.69
C LYS A 131 0.16 15.87 -22.75
N ILE A 132 -0.55 16.14 -21.65
CA ILE A 132 -1.57 17.19 -21.57
C ILE A 132 -0.94 18.58 -21.68
N LEU A 133 0.16 18.84 -20.95
CA LEU A 133 0.81 20.14 -20.93
C LEU A 133 1.45 20.50 -22.28
N ASN A 134 2.08 19.53 -22.94
CA ASN A 134 2.85 19.77 -24.16
C ASN A 134 2.09 19.45 -25.46
N GLN A 135 0.85 18.93 -25.38
CA GLN A 135 0.06 18.46 -26.53
C GLN A 135 0.83 17.51 -27.46
N LYS A 136 1.72 16.69 -26.90
CA LYS A 136 2.53 15.74 -27.66
C LYS A 136 1.80 14.42 -27.86
N GLU A 137 2.10 13.75 -28.97
CA GLU A 137 1.74 12.34 -29.17
C GLU A 137 2.55 11.42 -28.25
N PHE A 138 2.18 10.14 -28.23
CA PHE A 138 2.88 9.14 -27.43
C PHE A 138 4.35 9.00 -27.84
N ASP A 139 5.23 9.14 -26.85
CA ASP A 139 6.67 8.90 -26.99
C ASP A 139 7.09 7.78 -26.02
N PHE A 140 7.60 6.70 -26.60
CA PHE A 140 8.07 5.55 -25.84
C PHE A 140 9.36 5.86 -25.08
N ASP A 141 10.24 6.70 -25.63
CA ASP A 141 11.53 7.02 -25.01
C ASP A 141 11.34 7.85 -23.74
N GLU A 142 10.35 8.74 -23.74
CA GLU A 142 9.97 9.52 -22.55
C GLU A 142 9.44 8.64 -21.42
N ILE A 143 8.59 7.65 -21.73
CA ILE A 143 8.14 6.68 -20.72
C ILE A 143 9.30 5.85 -20.18
N LEU A 144 10.24 5.45 -21.05
CA LEU A 144 11.44 4.75 -20.61
C LEU A 144 12.31 5.60 -19.69
N GLU A 145 12.41 6.91 -19.93
CA GLU A 145 13.11 7.84 -19.04
C GLU A 145 12.45 7.88 -17.66
N TYR A 146 11.12 8.05 -17.59
CA TYR A 146 10.40 8.00 -16.33
C TYR A 146 10.51 6.65 -15.60
N ILE A 147 10.55 5.53 -16.34
CA ILE A 147 10.79 4.21 -15.76
C ILE A 147 12.20 4.14 -15.15
N LYS A 148 13.21 4.64 -15.84
CA LYS A 148 14.59 4.67 -15.33
C LYS A 148 14.69 5.52 -14.07
N GLU A 149 14.08 6.71 -14.06
CA GLU A 149 14.01 7.56 -12.86
C GLU A 149 13.41 6.83 -11.66
N GLU A 150 12.28 6.13 -11.83
CA GLU A 150 11.64 5.39 -10.72
C GLU A 150 12.48 4.19 -10.23
N ILE A 151 13.22 3.54 -11.13
CA ILE A 151 14.12 2.44 -10.76
C ILE A 151 15.36 2.98 -10.04
N GLU A 152 15.96 4.07 -10.51
CA GLU A 152 17.12 4.71 -9.88
C GLU A 152 16.77 5.29 -8.51
N PHE A 153 15.59 5.89 -8.36
CA PHE A 153 15.09 6.38 -7.08
C PHE A 153 15.02 5.24 -6.05
N LYS A 154 14.50 4.06 -6.45
CA LYS A 154 14.47 2.87 -5.59
C LYS A 154 15.87 2.35 -5.23
N ASN A 155 16.81 2.33 -6.17
CA ASN A 155 18.20 1.90 -5.90
C ASN A 155 18.93 2.87 -4.95
N ASN A 156 18.57 4.15 -4.99
CA ASN A 156 19.03 5.12 -4.00
C ASN A 156 18.39 4.87 -2.64
N ASP A 157 17.09 4.59 -2.55
CA ASP A 157 16.43 4.26 -1.27
C ASP A 157 16.94 2.95 -0.63
N GLU A 158 17.24 1.90 -1.42
CA GLU A 158 17.90 0.69 -0.91
C GLU A 158 19.33 0.96 -0.41
N ASN A 159 20.00 2.01 -0.92
CA ASN A 159 21.29 2.52 -0.40
C ASN A 159 21.14 3.57 0.72
N ILE A 160 19.93 4.09 0.98
CA ILE A 160 19.60 5.05 2.05
C ILE A 160 19.12 4.33 3.33
N LEU A 161 19.53 3.07 3.53
CA LEU A 161 19.62 2.49 4.88
C LEU A 161 20.78 3.13 5.66
N LYS A 162 20.72 4.45 5.88
CA LYS A 162 21.45 5.25 6.89
C LYS A 162 21.09 6.74 6.79
N VAL A 163 19.81 7.09 6.90
CA VAL A 163 19.44 8.42 7.39
C VAL A 163 18.64 8.24 8.67
N GLY A 164 19.37 7.81 9.71
CA GLY A 164 18.95 8.09 11.07
C GLY A 164 19.09 9.60 11.28
N PHE A 165 18.03 10.24 11.76
CA PHE A 165 18.15 11.54 12.37
C PHE A 165 19.12 11.40 13.54
N LEU A 166 20.34 11.93 13.38
CA LEU A 166 21.24 12.17 14.50
C LEU A 166 20.56 13.18 15.43
N LYS A 167 20.15 12.71 16.60
CA LYS A 167 19.94 13.54 17.79
C LYS A 167 21.08 13.28 18.76
#